data_AF-A0A699YAR4-F1
#
_entry.id   AF-A0A699YAR4-F1
#
_cell.length_a   1.000
_cell.length_b   1.000
_cell.length_c   1.000
_cell.angle_alpha   90.00
_cell.angle_beta   90.00
_cell.angle_gamma   90.00
#
_symmetry.space_group_name_H-M   'P 1'
#
loop_
_entity.id
_entity.type
_entity.pdbx_description
1 polymer ?
#
loop_
_entity_poly.entity_id
_entity_poly.type
_entity_poly.pdbx_seq_one_letter_code
_entity_poly.pdbx_strand_id
1 'polypeptide(L)' 'MTSEVPSIHDQQIVLEFPDVFPDELPRIPPVREVEFNIELIPGAEPISKAPY' A
#
# COMPACT_ATOMS: atom_id res chain seq x y z
N MET A 1 -25.79 22.31 -3.98
CA MET A 1 -25.66 21.51 -2.75
C MET A 1 -24.56 20.49 -3.00
N THR A 2 -23.30 20.94 -2.97
CA THR A 2 -22.15 20.04 -3.04
C THR A 2 -21.96 19.49 -1.63
N SER A 3 -22.29 18.22 -1.41
CA SER A 3 -21.90 17.52 -0.20
C SER A 3 -20.37 17.52 -0.17
N GLU A 4 -19.80 18.31 0.73
CA GLU A 4 -18.37 18.31 1.00
C GLU A 4 -18.02 16.92 1.53
N VAL A 5 -17.23 16.16 0.77
CA VAL A 5 -16.70 14.90 1.25
C VAL A 5 -15.67 15.28 2.32
N PRO A 6 -15.82 14.82 3.57
CA PRO A 6 -14.87 15.14 4.63
C PRO A 6 -13.45 14.75 4.20
N SER A 7 -12.47 15.60 4.51
CA SER A 7 -11.08 15.25 4.27
C SER A 7 -10.72 14.05 5.15
N ILE A 8 -9.89 13.14 4.63
CA ILE A 8 -9.41 11.98 5.43
C ILE A 8 -8.70 12.45 6.72
N HIS A 9 -8.09 13.63 6.69
CA HIS A 9 -7.41 14.23 7.83
C HIS A 9 -8.38 14.73 8.92
N ASP A 10 -9.67 14.88 8.61
CA ASP A 10 -10.70 15.28 9.58
C ASP A 10 -11.21 14.08 10.39
N GLN A 11 -10.79 12.86 10.05
CA GLN A 11 -11.21 11.64 10.70
C GLN A 11 -10.36 11.38 11.95
N GLN A 12 -11.03 11.19 13.09
CA GLN A 12 -10.37 10.95 14.39
C GLN A 12 -9.38 9.77 14.36
N ILE A 13 -9.67 8.74 13.57
CA ILE A 13 -8.80 7.56 13.40
C ILE A 13 -7.45 7.91 12.75
N VAL A 14 -7.39 8.90 11.86
CA VAL A 14 -6.14 9.30 11.21
C VAL A 14 -5.23 10.02 12.21
N LEU A 15 -5.82 10.80 13.13
CA LEU A 15 -5.08 11.47 14.20
C LEU A 15 -4.58 10.49 15.28
N GLU A 16 -5.30 9.39 15.50
CA GLU A 16 -4.94 8.35 16.48
C GLU A 16 -3.80 7.44 15.97
N PHE A 17 -3.65 7.31 14.65
CA PHE A 17 -2.66 6.44 14.00
C PHE A 17 -1.81 7.18 12.95
N PRO A 18 -1.01 8.19 13.33
CA PRO A 18 -0.24 9.00 12.39
C PRO A 18 0.87 8.23 11.66
N ASP A 19 1.32 7.11 12.23
CA ASP A 19 2.31 6.19 11.65
C ASP A 19 1.72 5.26 10.59
N VAL A 20 0.42 4.96 10.69
CA VAL A 20 -0.33 4.13 9.73
C VAL A 20 -0.77 4.96 8.51
N PHE A 21 -1.03 6.25 8.71
CA PHE A 21 -1.47 7.19 7.67
C PHE A 21 -0.46 8.34 7.47
N PRO A 22 0.79 8.05 7.06
CA PRO A 22 1.76 9.10 6.78
C PRO A 22 1.39 9.83 5.48
N ASP A 23 1.74 11.12 5.40
CA ASP A 23 1.56 11.93 4.19
C ASP A 23 2.34 11.37 2.98
N GLU A 24 3.44 10.66 3.24
CA GLU A 24 4.25 9.96 2.26
C GLU A 24 4.47 8.49 2.66
N LEU A 25 4.31 7.56 1.72
CA LEU A 25 4.51 6.13 1.97
C LEU A 25 6.01 5.78 2.04
N PRO A 26 6.42 4.84 2.92
CA PRO A 26 7.79 4.35 2.93
C PRO A 26 8.12 3.62 1.63
N ARG A 27 9.30 3.89 1.07
CA ARG A 27 9.76 3.29 -0.19
C ARG A 27 10.03 1.79 -0.08
N ILE A 28 10.33 1.33 1.12
CA ILE A 28 10.59 -0.08 1.42
C ILE A 28 9.35 -0.62 2.14
N PRO A 29 8.85 -1.82 1.77
CA PRO A 29 7.79 -2.46 2.53
C PRO A 29 8.17 -2.56 4.01
N PRO A 30 7.26 -2.27 4.94
CA PRO A 30 7.52 -2.47 6.35
C PRO A 30 7.89 -3.94 6.62
N VAL A 31 8.69 -4.16 7.67
CA VAL A 31 9.03 -5.50 8.13
C VAL A 31 7.73 -6.23 8.47
N ARG A 32 7.50 -7.37 7.82
CA ARG A 32 6.36 -8.23 8.09
C ARG A 32 6.79 -9.33 9.04
N GLU A 33 5.92 -9.71 9.96
CA GLU A 33 6.17 -10.83 10.88
C GLU A 33 6.22 -12.18 10.16
N VAL A 34 5.64 -12.25 8.95
CA VAL A 34 5.56 -13.47 8.14
C VAL A 34 6.24 -13.23 6.79
N GLU A 35 6.98 -14.24 6.35
CA GLU A 35 7.61 -14.26 5.04
C GLU A 35 6.57 -14.45 3.93
N PHE A 36 6.60 -13.58 2.92
CA PHE A 36 5.70 -13.67 1.78
C PHE A 36 6.34 -14.49 0.68
N ASN A 37 5.67 -15.56 0.25
CA ASN A 37 6.08 -16.39 -0.86
C ASN A 37 5.15 -16.15 -2.06
N ILE A 38 5.72 -16.12 -3.26
CA ILE A 38 4.96 -16.09 -4.51
C ILE A 38 4.98 -17.51 -5.08
N GLU A 39 3.84 -18.19 -4.99
CA GLU A 39 3.68 -19.50 -5.60
C GLU A 39 3.42 -19.35 -7.10
N LEU A 40 4.24 -20.03 -7.90
CA LEU A 40 4.05 -20.10 -9.34
C LEU A 40 3.24 -21.35 -9.68
N ILE A 41 2.34 -21.21 -10.65
CA ILE A 41 1.75 -22.39 -11.28
C ILE A 41 2.86 -23.22 -11.95
N PRO A 42 2.79 -24.57 -11.91
CA PRO A 42 3.75 -25.41 -12.62
C PRO A 42 3.84 -25.03 -14.10
N GLY A 43 5.06 -24.80 -14.58
CA GLY A 43 5.31 -24.38 -15.97
C GLY A 43 5.30 -22.88 -16.22
N ALA A 44 5.21 -22.04 -15.17
CA ALA A 44 5.42 -20.60 -15.32
C ALA A 44 6.86 -20.29 -15.74
N GLU A 45 7.02 -19.46 -16.77
CA GLU A 45 8.30 -18.98 -17.26
C GLU A 45 8.52 -17.51 -16.88
N PRO A 46 9.78 -17.05 -16.67
CA PRO A 46 10.08 -15.65 -16.41
C PRO A 46 9.62 -14.74 -17.55
N ILE A 47 8.98 -13.63 -17.21
CA ILE A 47 8.57 -12.62 -18.20
C ILE A 47 9.66 -11.54 -18.38
N SER A 48 9.85 -11.07 -19.60
CA SER A 48 10.70 -9.92 -19.90
C SER A 48 9.99 -8.99 -20.89
N LYS A 49 9.90 -7.71 -20.54
CA LYS A 49 9.30 -6.66 -21.36
C LYS A 49 10.16 -5.40 -21.29
N ALA A 50 10.43 -4.78 -22.45
CA ALA A 50 11.15 -3.50 -22.49
C ALA A 50 10.34 -2.39 -21.79
N PRO A 51 11.01 -1.38 -21.19
CA PRO A 51 10.36 -0.17 -20.71
C PRO A 51 9.57 0.54 -21.82
N TYR A 52 8.60 1.38 -21.40
CA TYR A 52 7.77 2.19 -22.28
C TYR A 52 8.54 3.30 -22.99
#